data_AF-A0AA96V967-F1
#
_entry.id   AF-A0AA96V967-F1
#
_cell.length_a   1.000
_cell.length_b   1.000
_cell.length_c   1.000
_cell.angle_alpha   90.00
_cell.angle_beta   90.00
_cell.angle_gamma   90.00
#
_symmetry.space_group_name_H-M   'P 1'
#
loop_
_entity.id
_entity.type
_entity.pdbx_description
1 polymer ?
#
loop_
_entity_poly.entity_id
_entity_poly.type
_entity_poly.pdbx_seq_one_letter_code
_entity_poly.pdbx_strand_id
1 'polypeptide(L)'
;MNETGLMDSQESIQFKNNNDNNISNDISERAAAIHKLLEENGAEVSAEEIETKLKEMMNIFKVPAAEAQRSVTNAFLKKYDISKTKVFAGKGTAATKKIAEISEMINMPDTWVNLKGKVIQIWEKSHESIAQVGLVGDETGIVKFTIWSNTEIEPLELNKTYDFKNVVVKSWNDKAGITLNKASLISVSETEIETVKSNENAAGDAKDRTNEIRTVAELREGGIWTDLKANVVQIFEKTHESISFAGVLGDETGTMRFTVWKTAEIENIEAGKSYLFKNVITKEWNGNFSVEVNRAGKVEEIDEEIIAKPSSFEVRGCAVDIQAGSGLIRRCPECNKVMSKGICAEHGKVKGKYDLRIKAVFDDGIEAYETIINCELTQKLLNLDLESAVSMTTETLDPECINDIIKQEFIGKYYSVRGAKTDRYIIAENVERAEPADVEKIFWLKELVRETNQKEEIDENDEKFENDCESVDEKIDELKNSDFEEFEKMLNSFDDTENGTEFETNEFEIEEIKVI
;
A
#
# COMPACT_ATOMS: atom_id res chain seq x y z
N MET A 1 36.17 -17.18 44.80
CA MET A 1 37.20 -17.15 43.74
C MET A 1 36.43 -17.17 42.44
N ASN A 2 36.52 -16.07 41.71
CA ASN A 2 35.76 -15.79 40.49
C ASN A 2 36.42 -16.48 39.30
N GLU A 3 35.65 -17.23 38.52
CA GLU A 3 35.98 -17.65 37.16
C GLU A 3 34.78 -17.37 36.25
N THR A 4 34.47 -16.09 36.06
CA THR A 4 33.58 -15.61 35.00
C THR A 4 34.13 -14.30 34.49
N GLY A 5 35.05 -14.39 33.53
CA GLY A 5 35.64 -13.21 32.90
C GLY A 5 36.86 -13.59 32.10
N LEU A 6 36.65 -14.07 30.87
CA LEU A 6 37.69 -14.11 29.82
C LEU A 6 37.14 -14.42 28.41
N MET A 7 35.89 -14.91 28.25
CA MET A 7 35.34 -15.25 26.92
C MET A 7 34.87 -14.05 26.07
N ASP A 8 34.33 -12.99 26.68
CA ASP A 8 33.83 -11.82 25.91
C ASP A 8 34.95 -10.96 25.27
N SER A 9 36.19 -11.15 25.70
CA SER A 9 37.34 -10.41 25.16
C SER A 9 37.93 -11.01 23.89
N GLN A 10 37.77 -12.32 23.65
CA GLN A 10 38.36 -12.97 22.47
C GLN A 10 37.50 -12.79 21.21
N GLU A 11 36.17 -12.85 21.33
CA GLU A 11 35.27 -12.61 20.18
C GLU A 11 35.27 -11.14 19.74
N SER A 12 35.32 -10.20 20.67
CA SER A 12 35.37 -8.76 20.35
C SER A 12 36.73 -8.32 19.78
N ILE A 13 37.82 -9.04 20.08
CA ILE A 13 39.13 -8.87 19.43
C ILE A 13 39.15 -9.53 18.04
N GLN A 14 38.52 -10.69 17.86
CA GLN A 14 38.41 -11.36 16.56
C GLN A 14 37.53 -10.59 15.57
N PHE A 15 36.41 -10.00 16.01
CA PHE A 15 35.55 -9.17 15.15
C PHE A 15 36.21 -7.85 14.74
N LYS A 16 36.97 -7.19 15.63
CA LYS A 16 37.74 -5.99 15.27
C LYS A 16 38.89 -6.31 14.31
N ASN A 17 39.66 -7.37 14.58
CA ASN A 17 40.75 -7.78 13.71
C ASN A 17 40.26 -8.21 12.32
N ASN A 18 39.11 -8.89 12.22
CA ASN A 18 38.56 -9.28 10.92
C ASN A 18 38.04 -8.07 10.12
N ASN A 19 37.44 -7.07 10.77
CA ASN A 19 36.94 -5.87 10.08
C ASN A 19 38.09 -4.93 9.67
N ASP A 20 39.11 -4.79 10.53
CA ASP A 20 40.31 -4.01 10.24
C ASP A 20 41.16 -4.67 9.13
N ASN A 21 41.22 -6.01 9.08
CA ASN A 21 41.89 -6.75 8.01
C ASN A 21 41.15 -6.61 6.67
N ASN A 22 39.82 -6.61 6.67
CA ASN A 22 39.02 -6.48 5.45
C ASN A 22 39.10 -5.04 4.88
N ILE A 23 39.08 -4.03 5.75
CA ILE A 23 39.28 -2.62 5.38
C ILE A 23 40.73 -2.38 4.92
N SER A 24 41.73 -2.99 5.56
CA SER A 24 43.13 -2.85 5.15
C SER A 24 43.41 -3.50 3.79
N ASN A 25 42.77 -4.63 3.48
CA ASN A 25 42.87 -5.27 2.17
C ASN A 25 42.20 -4.42 1.07
N ASP A 26 41.00 -3.87 1.31
CA ASP A 26 40.31 -2.98 0.36
C ASP A 26 41.11 -1.68 0.10
N ILE A 27 41.79 -1.13 1.11
CA ILE A 27 42.66 0.05 0.94
C ILE A 27 43.89 -0.28 0.10
N SER A 28 44.53 -1.44 0.32
CA SER A 28 45.72 -1.84 -0.43
C SER A 28 45.41 -2.15 -1.90
N GLU A 29 44.28 -2.81 -2.17
CA GLU A 29 43.80 -3.03 -3.54
C GLU A 29 43.51 -1.72 -4.28
N ARG A 30 42.84 -0.77 -3.62
CA ARG A 30 42.57 0.56 -4.19
C ARG A 30 43.84 1.36 -4.42
N ALA A 31 44.82 1.26 -3.53
CA ALA A 31 46.11 1.92 -3.69
C ALA A 31 46.91 1.32 -4.86
N ALA A 32 46.89 0.00 -5.03
CA ALA A 32 47.51 -0.68 -6.18
C ALA A 32 46.84 -0.28 -7.51
N ALA A 33 45.52 -0.12 -7.54
CA ALA A 33 44.80 0.36 -8.71
C ALA A 33 45.17 1.80 -9.09
N ILE A 34 45.33 2.69 -8.11
CA ILE A 34 45.77 4.08 -8.34
C ILE A 34 47.25 4.12 -8.73
N HIS A 35 48.11 3.32 -8.11
CA HIS A 35 49.53 3.20 -8.45
C HIS A 35 49.70 2.82 -9.92
N LYS A 36 49.03 1.75 -10.37
CA LYS A 36 49.05 1.30 -11.76
C LYS A 36 48.58 2.39 -12.72
N LEU A 37 47.51 3.12 -12.35
CA LEU A 37 47.01 4.23 -13.17
C LEU A 37 48.01 5.39 -13.29
N LEU A 38 48.72 5.71 -12.21
CA LEU A 38 49.70 6.80 -12.19
C LEU A 38 51.00 6.41 -12.92
N GLU A 39 51.46 5.17 -12.75
CA GLU A 39 52.64 4.60 -13.42
C GLU A 39 52.43 4.52 -14.94
N GLU A 40 51.26 4.05 -15.39
CA GLU A 40 50.89 4.03 -16.82
C GLU A 40 50.84 5.43 -17.46
N ASN A 41 50.72 6.48 -16.65
CA ASN A 41 50.68 7.87 -17.10
C ASN A 41 51.98 8.65 -16.80
N GLY A 42 53.05 7.96 -16.42
CA GLY A 42 54.40 8.51 -16.28
C GLY A 42 54.71 9.18 -14.93
N ALA A 43 53.94 8.90 -13.88
CA ALA A 43 54.26 9.31 -12.50
C ALA A 43 54.85 8.13 -11.71
N GLU A 44 56.08 8.30 -11.21
CA GLU A 44 56.66 7.42 -10.18
C GLU A 44 56.11 7.85 -8.81
N VAL A 45 55.21 7.05 -8.25
CA VAL A 45 54.68 7.20 -6.88
C VAL A 45 54.71 5.84 -6.24
N SER A 46 55.16 5.70 -4.99
CA SER A 46 55.09 4.42 -4.30
C SER A 46 53.65 4.10 -3.86
N ALA A 47 53.27 2.82 -3.90
CA ALA A 47 51.95 2.38 -3.43
C ALA A 47 51.71 2.72 -1.96
N GLU A 48 52.78 2.74 -1.15
CA GLU A 48 52.75 3.09 0.27
C GLU A 48 52.36 4.56 0.54
N GLU A 49 52.78 5.50 -0.33
CA GLU A 49 52.36 6.91 -0.23
C GLU A 49 50.86 7.08 -0.54
N ILE A 50 50.35 6.29 -1.47
CA ILE A 50 48.93 6.30 -1.86
C ILE A 50 48.07 5.69 -0.75
N GLU A 51 48.50 4.57 -0.17
CA GLU A 51 47.83 3.92 0.96
C GLU A 51 47.75 4.84 2.19
N THR A 52 48.85 5.52 2.53
CA THR A 52 48.89 6.42 3.69
C THR A 52 47.84 7.52 3.53
N LYS A 53 47.75 8.10 2.33
CA LYS A 53 46.80 9.17 2.04
C LYS A 53 45.34 8.70 1.96
N LEU A 54 45.10 7.46 1.49
CA LEU A 54 43.78 6.83 1.55
C LEU A 54 43.36 6.55 3.00
N LYS A 55 44.26 6.04 3.83
CA LYS A 55 44.03 5.84 5.28
C LYS A 55 43.71 7.15 5.98
N GLU A 56 44.40 8.25 5.67
CA GLU A 56 44.05 9.56 6.23
C GLU A 56 42.63 9.98 5.82
N MET A 57 42.28 9.89 4.55
CA MET A 57 40.95 10.29 4.06
C MET A 57 39.81 9.44 4.63
N MET A 58 40.02 8.12 4.74
CA MET A 58 38.98 7.20 5.22
C MET A 58 38.90 7.15 6.76
N ASN A 59 40.04 7.13 7.46
CA ASN A 59 40.06 6.95 8.91
C ASN A 59 39.96 8.26 9.69
N ILE A 60 40.67 9.31 9.23
CA ILE A 60 40.70 10.62 9.90
C ILE A 60 39.53 11.48 9.41
N PHE A 61 39.38 11.63 8.09
CA PHE A 61 38.35 12.49 7.51
C PHE A 61 37.00 11.79 7.30
N LYS A 62 36.90 10.48 7.61
CA LYS A 62 35.67 9.67 7.51
C LYS A 62 34.98 9.77 6.13
N VAL A 63 35.76 9.97 5.08
CA VAL A 63 35.26 10.07 3.70
C VAL A 63 34.94 8.65 3.20
N PRO A 64 33.78 8.41 2.56
CA PRO A 64 33.46 7.12 1.95
C PRO A 64 34.54 6.65 0.97
N ALA A 65 34.82 5.35 0.93
CA ALA A 65 35.96 4.77 0.20
C ALA A 65 36.03 5.18 -1.28
N ALA A 66 34.88 5.24 -1.96
CA ALA A 66 34.81 5.66 -3.36
C ALA A 66 35.20 7.14 -3.58
N GLU A 67 34.82 8.01 -2.64
CA GLU A 67 35.11 9.45 -2.71
C GLU A 67 36.56 9.75 -2.26
N ALA A 68 37.06 8.99 -1.27
CA ALA A 68 38.46 9.02 -0.86
C ALA A 68 39.39 8.63 -2.02
N GLN A 69 39.05 7.57 -2.77
CA GLN A 69 39.79 7.13 -3.94
C GLN A 69 39.83 8.24 -5.01
N ARG A 70 38.69 8.83 -5.37
CA ARG A 70 38.60 9.94 -6.33
C ARG A 70 39.43 11.15 -5.90
N SER A 71 39.36 11.52 -4.62
CA SER A 71 40.08 12.67 -4.06
C SER A 71 41.59 12.46 -4.08
N VAL A 72 42.05 11.28 -3.67
CA VAL A 72 43.48 10.92 -3.67
C VAL A 72 44.03 10.86 -5.10
N THR A 73 43.33 10.23 -6.05
CA THR A 73 43.72 10.22 -7.46
C THR A 73 43.82 11.64 -8.01
N ASN A 74 42.84 12.50 -7.77
CA ASN A 74 42.87 13.90 -8.22
C ASN A 74 44.03 14.70 -7.60
N ALA A 75 44.33 14.46 -6.32
CA ALA A 75 45.43 15.12 -5.63
C ALA A 75 46.80 14.74 -6.23
N PHE A 76 46.99 13.47 -6.58
CA PHE A 76 48.23 13.02 -7.22
C PHE A 76 48.33 13.44 -8.69
N LEU A 77 47.22 13.42 -9.44
CA LEU A 77 47.19 13.97 -10.81
C LEU A 77 47.60 15.45 -10.85
N LYS A 78 47.16 16.24 -9.87
CA LYS A 78 47.56 17.64 -9.73
C LYS A 78 49.02 17.80 -9.29
N LYS A 79 49.54 16.89 -8.45
CA LYS A 79 50.93 16.92 -7.95
C LYS A 79 51.94 16.64 -9.07
N TYR A 80 51.61 15.74 -9.99
CA TYR A 80 52.49 15.34 -11.10
C TYR A 80 52.21 16.10 -12.41
N ASP A 81 51.41 17.16 -12.37
CA ASP A 81 51.00 17.98 -13.53
C ASP A 81 50.45 17.13 -14.71
N ILE A 82 49.82 16.00 -14.38
CA ILE A 82 49.22 15.12 -15.37
C ILE A 82 47.82 15.66 -15.67
N SER A 83 47.64 16.17 -16.89
CA SER A 83 46.34 16.67 -17.35
C SER A 83 45.27 15.59 -17.20
N LYS A 84 44.15 15.94 -16.55
CA LYS A 84 42.94 15.09 -16.47
C LYS A 84 42.55 14.57 -17.85
N THR A 85 42.73 15.38 -18.87
CA THR A 85 42.46 15.02 -20.27
C THR A 85 43.36 13.89 -20.79
N LYS A 86 44.58 13.66 -20.30
CA LYS A 86 45.41 12.50 -20.74
C LYS A 86 45.06 11.21 -19.99
N VAL A 87 44.79 11.29 -18.70
CA VAL A 87 44.46 10.11 -17.86
C VAL A 87 43.06 9.58 -18.15
N PHE A 88 42.11 10.48 -18.41
CA PHE A 88 40.73 10.12 -18.72
C PHE A 88 40.43 10.03 -20.24
N ALA A 89 41.35 10.42 -21.14
CA ALA A 89 41.15 10.22 -22.59
C ALA A 89 41.81 8.96 -23.16
N GLY A 90 42.30 8.04 -22.32
CA GLY A 90 43.05 6.85 -22.76
C GLY A 90 42.46 5.48 -22.43
N LYS A 91 41.52 5.37 -21.49
CA LYS A 91 40.87 4.10 -21.09
C LYS A 91 39.45 4.38 -20.57
N GLY A 92 38.36 4.02 -21.24
CA GLY A 92 38.23 3.45 -22.56
C GLY A 92 37.02 4.10 -23.23
N THR A 93 36.85 3.83 -24.52
CA THR A 93 35.53 3.88 -25.14
C THR A 93 34.54 3.29 -24.15
N ALA A 94 33.57 4.08 -23.67
CA ALA A 94 32.53 3.54 -22.82
C ALA A 94 31.96 2.30 -23.51
N ALA A 95 31.83 1.19 -22.78
CA ALA A 95 31.43 -0.06 -23.40
C ALA A 95 30.07 0.17 -24.07
N THR A 96 29.95 -0.25 -25.33
CA THR A 96 28.64 -0.29 -25.99
C THR A 96 27.84 -1.38 -25.33
N LYS A 97 26.80 -1.00 -24.59
CA LYS A 97 25.92 -1.92 -23.87
C LYS A 97 24.50 -1.80 -24.41
N LYS A 98 23.79 -2.93 -24.39
CA LYS A 98 22.36 -3.00 -24.69
C LYS A 98 21.54 -2.42 -23.55
N ILE A 99 20.33 -1.94 -23.82
CA ILE A 99 19.49 -1.28 -22.80
C ILE A 99 19.10 -2.24 -21.67
N ALA A 100 18.89 -3.53 -21.95
CA ALA A 100 18.64 -4.53 -20.90
C ALA A 100 19.79 -4.58 -19.87
N GLU A 101 21.04 -4.61 -20.32
CA GLU A 101 22.20 -4.59 -19.43
C GLU A 101 22.25 -3.29 -18.61
N ILE A 102 21.93 -2.15 -19.23
CA ILE A 102 21.87 -0.86 -18.52
C ILE A 102 20.79 -0.89 -17.43
N SER A 103 19.67 -1.56 -17.68
CA SER A 103 18.58 -1.71 -16.70
C SER A 103 18.98 -2.53 -15.48
N GLU A 104 19.91 -3.47 -15.63
CA GLU A 104 20.45 -4.30 -14.54
C GLU A 104 21.55 -3.59 -13.73
N MET A 105 22.09 -2.47 -14.23
CA MET A 105 23.19 -1.71 -13.58
C MET A 105 22.71 -0.75 -12.48
N ILE A 106 21.59 -1.06 -11.82
CA ILE A 106 21.03 -0.25 -10.72
C ILE A 106 22.04 -0.09 -9.57
N ASN A 107 22.84 -1.13 -9.31
CA ASN A 107 23.84 -1.17 -8.25
C ASN A 107 25.19 -0.53 -8.62
N MET A 108 25.34 0.03 -9.83
CA MET A 108 26.56 0.68 -10.31
C MET A 108 26.28 2.10 -10.84
N PRO A 109 25.82 3.03 -9.98
CA PRO A 109 25.56 4.41 -10.38
C PRO A 109 26.84 5.12 -10.84
N ASP A 110 26.69 6.13 -11.70
CA ASP A 110 27.77 6.93 -12.31
C ASP A 110 28.67 6.17 -13.31
N THR A 111 28.18 5.07 -13.88
CA THR A 111 28.89 4.31 -14.92
C THR A 111 28.70 4.96 -16.29
N TRP A 112 29.77 5.04 -17.08
CA TRP A 112 29.74 5.57 -18.45
C TRP A 112 29.48 4.45 -19.43
N VAL A 113 28.45 4.59 -20.27
CA VAL A 113 28.05 3.62 -21.28
C VAL A 113 27.83 4.28 -22.63
N ASN A 114 28.02 3.52 -23.71
CA ASN A 114 27.52 3.87 -25.03
C ASN A 114 26.27 3.03 -25.31
N LEU A 115 25.24 3.62 -25.91
CA LEU A 115 24.08 2.86 -26.39
C LEU A 115 23.61 3.38 -27.74
N LYS A 116 22.97 2.52 -28.51
CA LYS A 116 22.23 2.90 -29.71
C LYS A 116 20.76 2.62 -29.44
N GLY A 117 19.91 3.60 -29.68
CA GLY A 117 18.50 3.45 -29.42
C GLY A 117 17.65 4.44 -30.16
N LYS A 118 16.40 4.05 -30.39
CA LYS A 118 15.36 4.87 -30.99
C LYS A 118 14.64 5.64 -29.89
N VAL A 119 14.41 6.93 -30.12
CA VAL A 119 13.61 7.75 -29.20
C VAL A 119 12.15 7.37 -29.36
N ILE A 120 11.59 6.75 -28.33
CA ILE A 120 10.20 6.26 -28.32
C ILE A 120 9.25 7.35 -27.83
N GLN A 121 9.68 8.15 -26.86
CA GLN A 121 8.81 9.15 -26.24
C GLN A 121 9.63 10.35 -25.76
N ILE A 122 9.04 11.54 -25.84
CA ILE A 122 9.58 12.78 -25.28
C ILE A 122 8.52 13.34 -24.33
N TRP A 123 8.95 13.82 -23.17
CA TRP A 123 8.09 14.49 -22.19
C TRP A 123 8.38 15.99 -22.15
N GLU A 124 7.39 16.77 -21.75
CA GLU A 124 7.57 18.18 -21.46
C GLU A 124 8.50 18.39 -20.26
N LYS A 125 9.32 19.44 -20.32
CA LYS A 125 10.24 19.81 -19.24
C LYS A 125 9.49 20.05 -17.93
N SER A 126 9.91 19.37 -16.86
CA SER A 126 9.37 19.56 -15.51
C SER A 126 10.04 20.70 -14.75
N HIS A 127 11.24 21.13 -15.17
CA HIS A 127 12.01 22.20 -14.54
C HIS A 127 12.93 22.90 -15.56
N GLU A 128 13.29 24.16 -15.33
CA GLU A 128 14.15 24.97 -16.22
C GLU A 128 15.59 24.44 -16.35
N SER A 129 16.04 23.66 -15.37
CA SER A 129 17.35 23.00 -15.38
C SER A 129 17.41 21.80 -16.32
N ILE A 130 16.27 21.36 -16.85
CA ILE A 130 16.15 20.19 -17.73
C ILE A 130 15.85 20.69 -19.14
N ALA A 131 16.71 20.34 -20.09
CA ALA A 131 16.47 20.61 -21.51
C ALA A 131 15.39 19.69 -22.05
N GLN A 132 15.50 18.39 -21.77
CA GLN A 132 14.60 17.37 -22.32
C GLN A 132 14.62 16.10 -21.48
N VAL A 133 13.50 15.40 -21.42
CA VAL A 133 13.38 14.06 -20.82
C VAL A 133 12.59 13.19 -21.77
N GLY A 134 12.91 11.91 -21.84
CA GLY A 134 12.13 10.98 -22.63
C GLY A 134 12.49 9.52 -22.39
N LEU A 135 11.99 8.67 -23.28
CA LEU A 135 12.28 7.24 -23.34
C LEU A 135 13.03 6.92 -24.62
N VAL A 136 14.11 6.17 -24.48
CA VAL A 136 14.85 5.57 -25.58
C VAL A 136 14.76 4.06 -25.45
N GLY A 137 14.57 3.35 -26.57
CA GLY A 137 14.56 1.90 -26.57
C GLY A 137 15.35 1.30 -27.71
N ASP A 138 15.69 0.03 -27.56
CA ASP A 138 16.37 -0.82 -28.52
C ASP A 138 15.67 -2.18 -28.58
N GLU A 139 16.28 -3.14 -29.27
CA GLU A 139 15.85 -4.54 -29.35
C GLU A 139 15.89 -5.31 -28.02
N THR A 140 16.36 -4.70 -26.93
CA THR A 140 16.49 -5.33 -25.61
C THR A 140 15.67 -4.69 -24.50
N GLY A 141 15.31 -3.41 -24.63
CA GLY A 141 14.51 -2.75 -23.60
C GLY A 141 14.26 -1.27 -23.83
N ILE A 142 13.75 -0.61 -22.80
CA ILE A 142 13.45 0.83 -22.80
C ILE A 142 14.05 1.44 -21.53
N VAL A 143 14.76 2.56 -21.67
CA VAL A 143 15.33 3.32 -20.57
C VAL A 143 14.95 4.80 -20.65
N LYS A 144 14.80 5.42 -19.49
CA LYS A 144 14.55 6.86 -19.38
C LYS A 144 15.84 7.64 -19.60
N PHE A 145 15.81 8.65 -20.47
CA PHE A 145 16.91 9.59 -20.65
C PHE A 145 16.58 10.98 -20.11
N THR A 146 17.59 11.70 -19.63
CA THR A 146 17.49 13.09 -19.16
C THR A 146 18.64 13.92 -19.73
N ILE A 147 18.30 15.05 -20.37
CA ILE A 147 19.23 16.05 -20.89
C ILE A 147 19.13 17.30 -20.03
N TRP A 148 20.25 17.76 -19.47
CA TRP A 148 20.30 18.99 -18.66
C TRP A 148 20.42 20.24 -19.53
N SER A 149 19.83 21.36 -19.11
CA SER A 149 19.86 22.63 -19.87
C SER A 149 21.22 23.30 -19.93
N ASN A 150 22.13 22.96 -19.00
CA ASN A 150 23.54 23.33 -19.09
C ASN A 150 24.32 22.44 -20.07
N THR A 151 23.68 21.89 -21.10
CA THR A 151 24.35 21.15 -22.19
C THR A 151 24.04 21.83 -23.52
N GLU A 152 25.00 21.85 -24.43
CA GLU A 152 24.83 22.38 -25.80
C GLU A 152 24.32 21.29 -26.76
N ILE A 153 23.54 20.35 -26.23
CA ILE A 153 23.02 19.20 -26.98
C ILE A 153 21.71 19.61 -27.65
N GLU A 154 21.62 19.40 -28.96
CA GLU A 154 20.39 19.63 -29.70
C GLU A 154 19.28 18.66 -29.22
N PRO A 155 18.03 19.14 -29.14
CA PRO A 155 16.92 18.31 -28.71
C PRO A 155 16.72 17.13 -29.66
N LEU A 156 16.49 15.96 -29.08
CA LEU A 156 16.24 14.73 -29.81
C LEU A 156 14.83 14.77 -30.43
N GLU A 157 14.69 14.17 -31.60
CA GLU A 157 13.40 14.03 -32.29
C GLU A 157 12.76 12.67 -32.01
N LEU A 158 11.43 12.67 -31.92
CA LEU A 158 10.63 11.47 -31.76
C LEU A 158 10.83 10.52 -32.96
N ASN A 159 10.89 9.21 -32.71
CA ASN A 159 11.03 8.16 -33.72
C ASN A 159 12.35 8.14 -34.50
N LYS A 160 13.34 8.96 -34.16
CA LYS A 160 14.68 8.87 -34.74
C LYS A 160 15.60 7.99 -33.90
N THR A 161 16.51 7.30 -34.59
CA THR A 161 17.57 6.49 -33.96
C THR A 161 18.81 7.34 -33.75
N TYR A 162 19.38 7.25 -32.55
CA TYR A 162 20.60 7.95 -32.18
C TYR A 162 21.62 6.99 -31.59
N ASP A 163 22.89 7.26 -31.88
CA ASP A 163 24.05 6.67 -31.22
C ASP A 163 24.49 7.63 -30.11
N PHE A 164 24.25 7.20 -28.87
CA PHE A 164 24.58 7.93 -27.66
C PHE A 164 25.92 7.45 -27.15
N LYS A 165 26.91 8.34 -27.19
CA LYS A 165 28.26 8.08 -26.67
C LYS A 165 28.49 8.82 -25.38
N ASN A 166 29.17 8.17 -24.44
CA ASN A 166 29.57 8.71 -23.14
C ASN A 166 28.36 9.23 -22.34
N VAL A 167 27.32 8.41 -22.19
CA VAL A 167 26.19 8.72 -21.31
C VAL A 167 26.41 8.11 -19.92
N VAL A 168 25.85 8.74 -18.89
CA VAL A 168 26.04 8.33 -17.51
C VAL A 168 24.79 7.61 -17.01
N VAL A 169 24.95 6.39 -16.49
CA VAL A 169 23.86 5.64 -15.84
C VAL A 169 23.64 6.18 -14.43
N LYS A 170 22.39 6.50 -14.11
CA LYS A 170 21.93 6.88 -12.77
C LYS A 170 20.77 6.00 -12.35
N SER A 171 20.72 5.61 -11.09
CA SER A 171 19.56 4.93 -10.51
C SER A 171 18.64 5.93 -9.81
N TRP A 172 17.33 5.76 -9.98
CA TRP A 172 16.30 6.53 -9.30
C TRP A 172 15.08 5.66 -9.02
N ASN A 173 14.62 5.58 -7.77
CA ASN A 173 13.52 4.69 -7.33
C ASN A 173 13.66 3.26 -7.87
N ASP A 174 14.83 2.63 -7.66
CA ASP A 174 15.16 1.27 -8.12
C ASP A 174 15.04 1.04 -9.63
N LYS A 175 15.05 2.11 -10.43
CA LYS A 175 15.11 2.04 -11.89
C LYS A 175 16.38 2.72 -12.40
N ALA A 176 17.09 2.06 -13.30
CA ALA A 176 18.20 2.68 -14.01
C ALA A 176 17.68 3.64 -15.09
N GLY A 177 18.34 4.78 -15.22
CA GLY A 177 18.12 5.80 -16.23
C GLY A 177 19.46 6.30 -16.78
N ILE A 178 19.43 6.94 -17.94
CA ILE A 178 20.62 7.54 -18.55
C ILE A 178 20.55 9.06 -18.49
N THR A 179 21.70 9.68 -18.23
CA THR A 179 21.86 11.12 -18.14
C THR A 179 22.89 11.58 -19.17
N LEU A 180 22.52 12.59 -19.94
CA LEU A 180 23.38 13.19 -20.96
C LEU A 180 23.99 14.48 -20.40
N ASN A 181 25.32 14.55 -20.46
CA ASN A 181 26.12 15.65 -19.94
C ASN A 181 26.91 16.32 -21.08
N LYS A 182 27.68 17.38 -20.79
CA LYS A 182 28.54 18.06 -21.79
C LYS A 182 29.55 17.15 -22.51
N ALA A 183 29.92 16.02 -21.90
CA ALA A 183 30.84 15.04 -22.47
C ALA A 183 30.15 13.99 -23.35
N SER A 184 28.81 13.99 -23.40
CA SER A 184 28.03 13.06 -24.21
C SER A 184 28.00 13.51 -25.65
N LEU A 185 28.27 12.61 -26.59
CA LEU A 185 28.14 12.87 -28.02
C LEU A 185 26.94 12.12 -28.56
N ILE A 186 26.11 12.81 -29.34
CA ILE A 186 24.95 12.24 -30.00
C ILE A 186 25.18 12.32 -31.50
N SER A 187 25.04 11.20 -32.20
CA SER A 187 25.02 11.17 -33.66
C SER A 187 23.75 10.48 -34.14
N VAL A 188 23.07 11.09 -35.11
CA VAL A 188 21.93 10.45 -35.79
C VAL A 188 22.43 9.19 -36.50
N SER A 189 21.74 8.08 -36.32
CA SER A 189 22.03 6.82 -37.02
C SER A 189 20.92 6.56 -38.03
N GLU A 190 21.28 6.30 -39.29
CA GLU A 190 20.32 5.95 -40.36
C GLU A 190 19.84 4.48 -40.25
N THR A 191 20.41 3.70 -39.34
CA THR A 191 19.91 2.35 -39.04
C THR A 191 18.63 2.44 -38.23
N GLU A 192 17.53 1.97 -38.82
CA GLU A 192 16.28 1.71 -38.13
C GLU A 192 16.47 0.53 -37.16
N ILE A 193 16.25 0.76 -35.87
CA ILE A 193 16.26 -0.28 -34.84
C ILE A 193 14.82 -0.61 -34.50
N GLU A 194 14.46 -1.89 -34.61
CA GLU A 194 13.21 -2.42 -34.09
C GLU A 194 13.31 -2.48 -32.56
N THR A 195 12.44 -1.74 -31.88
CA THR A 195 12.40 -1.72 -30.42
C THR A 195 11.45 -2.81 -29.90
N VAL A 196 11.72 -3.40 -28.72
CA VAL A 196 10.92 -4.51 -28.10
C VAL A 196 9.42 -4.22 -27.96
N LYS A 197 8.96 -2.99 -28.21
CA LYS A 197 7.55 -2.63 -28.32
C LYS A 197 7.16 -2.13 -29.72
N SER A 198 7.46 -2.91 -30.75
CA SER A 198 6.63 -3.00 -31.94
C SER A 198 5.50 -4.03 -31.77
N ASN A 199 4.93 -4.14 -30.57
CA ASN A 199 3.50 -4.39 -30.49
C ASN A 199 2.82 -3.05 -30.75
N GLU A 200 2.11 -3.00 -31.86
CA GLU A 200 1.19 -1.93 -32.27
C GLU A 200 0.31 -1.53 -31.08
N ASN A 201 0.76 -0.55 -30.28
CA ASN A 201 -0.01 0.23 -29.29
C ASN A 201 0.90 1.32 -28.66
N ALA A 202 1.79 1.94 -29.43
CA ALA A 202 2.68 2.99 -28.95
C ALA A 202 2.88 4.15 -29.95
N ALA A 203 1.96 4.30 -30.90
CA ALA A 203 1.86 5.45 -31.80
C ALA A 203 0.39 5.87 -31.95
N GLY A 204 -0.27 6.11 -30.82
CA GLY A 204 -1.52 6.86 -30.74
C GLY A 204 -1.25 8.11 -29.92
N ASP A 205 -1.76 9.24 -30.38
CA ASP A 205 -1.65 10.54 -29.73
C ASP A 205 -1.76 10.43 -28.21
N ALA A 206 -0.84 11.09 -27.50
CA ALA A 206 -0.67 11.05 -26.05
C ALA A 206 -1.82 11.70 -25.24
N LYS A 207 -3.07 11.59 -25.71
CA LYS A 207 -4.28 12.06 -25.04
C LYS A 207 -5.34 10.99 -24.79
N ASP A 208 -5.23 9.80 -25.38
CA ASP A 208 -6.14 8.66 -25.15
C ASP A 208 -5.36 7.35 -25.01
N ARG A 209 -4.67 7.18 -23.87
CA ARG A 209 -4.43 5.83 -23.36
C ARG A 209 -5.75 5.39 -22.75
N THR A 210 -6.52 4.56 -23.43
CA THR A 210 -7.63 3.86 -22.81
C THR A 210 -7.03 2.83 -21.86
N ASN A 211 -6.95 3.15 -20.58
CA ASN A 211 -6.61 2.12 -19.60
C ASN A 211 -7.83 1.22 -19.44
N GLU A 212 -7.60 0.00 -18.96
CA GLU A 212 -8.69 -0.89 -18.58
C GLU A 212 -9.54 -0.20 -17.50
N ILE A 213 -10.86 -0.17 -17.71
CA ILE A 213 -11.81 0.33 -16.72
C ILE A 213 -11.92 -0.73 -15.64
N ARG A 214 -11.65 -0.34 -14.39
CA ARG A 214 -11.75 -1.22 -13.22
C ARG A 214 -12.73 -0.70 -12.20
N THR A 215 -13.27 -1.61 -11.40
CA THR A 215 -14.15 -1.29 -10.28
C THR A 215 -13.36 -0.97 -9.02
N VAL A 216 -13.96 -0.26 -8.06
CA VAL A 216 -13.32 0.08 -6.78
C VAL A 216 -12.88 -1.17 -6.00
N ALA A 217 -13.61 -2.29 -6.12
CA ALA A 217 -13.27 -3.55 -5.46
C ALA A 217 -12.02 -4.23 -6.02
N GLU A 218 -11.73 -4.06 -7.31
CA GLU A 218 -10.55 -4.62 -7.97
C GLU A 218 -9.26 -3.86 -7.62
N LEU A 219 -9.38 -2.63 -7.11
CA LEU A 219 -8.24 -1.79 -6.75
C LEU A 219 -7.74 -2.16 -5.35
N ARG A 220 -7.05 -3.31 -5.28
CA ARG A 220 -6.44 -3.87 -4.06
C ARG A 220 -4.92 -4.03 -4.18
N GLU A 221 -4.33 -3.41 -5.20
CA GLU A 221 -2.89 -3.42 -5.43
C GLU A 221 -2.42 -1.98 -5.75
N GLY A 222 -1.28 -1.59 -5.20
CA GLY A 222 -0.65 -0.30 -5.47
C GLY A 222 0.08 -0.25 -6.81
N GLY A 223 0.21 0.94 -7.40
CA GLY A 223 1.00 1.21 -8.61
C GLY A 223 0.29 0.93 -9.94
N ILE A 224 -0.98 0.53 -9.90
CA ILE A 224 -1.80 0.24 -11.08
C ILE A 224 -2.34 1.54 -11.69
N TRP A 225 -2.20 1.67 -13.01
CA TRP A 225 -2.87 2.70 -13.80
C TRP A 225 -4.17 2.15 -14.38
N THR A 226 -5.28 2.85 -14.17
CA THR A 226 -6.61 2.39 -14.58
C THR A 226 -7.53 3.57 -14.88
N ASP A 227 -8.64 3.29 -15.56
CA ASP A 227 -9.77 4.21 -15.65
C ASP A 227 -10.85 3.75 -14.66
N LEU A 228 -11.51 4.68 -13.99
CA LEU A 228 -12.46 4.38 -12.92
C LEU A 228 -13.73 5.20 -13.11
N LYS A 229 -14.87 4.52 -13.15
CA LYS A 229 -16.20 5.16 -13.06
C LYS A 229 -16.65 5.13 -11.61
N ALA A 230 -16.82 6.29 -10.99
CA ALA A 230 -17.24 6.36 -9.59
C ALA A 230 -18.02 7.64 -9.28
N ASN A 231 -18.90 7.54 -8.29
CA ASN A 231 -19.56 8.67 -7.66
C ASN A 231 -18.69 9.28 -6.58
N VAL A 232 -18.59 10.61 -6.54
CA VAL A 232 -17.89 11.30 -5.46
C VAL A 232 -18.84 11.43 -4.28
N VAL A 233 -18.70 10.55 -3.29
CA VAL A 233 -19.57 10.51 -2.11
C VAL A 233 -19.35 11.73 -1.22
N GLN A 234 -18.09 12.10 -1.00
CA GLN A 234 -17.73 13.18 -0.09
C GLN A 234 -16.46 13.88 -0.54
N ILE A 235 -16.41 15.20 -0.36
CA ILE A 235 -15.19 16.01 -0.52
C ILE A 235 -14.75 16.53 0.84
N PHE A 236 -13.47 16.41 1.13
CA PHE A 236 -12.82 16.87 2.34
C PHE A 236 -12.22 18.27 2.14
N GLU A 237 -11.97 18.97 3.26
CA GLU A 237 -11.22 20.22 3.25
C GLU A 237 -9.77 19.98 2.83
N LYS A 238 -9.18 20.98 2.15
CA LYS A 238 -7.81 20.90 1.63
C LYS A 238 -6.82 20.86 2.80
N THR A 239 -6.15 19.74 2.98
CA THR A 239 -5.12 19.56 4.00
C THR A 239 -3.77 20.18 3.63
N HIS A 240 -3.49 20.31 2.32
CA HIS A 240 -2.24 20.89 1.81
C HIS A 240 -2.48 21.71 0.54
N GLU A 241 -1.64 22.73 0.30
CA GLU A 241 -1.77 23.63 -0.85
C GLU A 241 -1.57 22.95 -2.20
N SER A 242 -0.91 21.79 -2.25
CA SER A 242 -0.67 21.03 -3.49
C SER A 242 -1.86 20.17 -3.91
N ILE A 243 -2.89 20.06 -3.06
CA ILE A 243 -4.09 19.27 -3.29
C ILE A 243 -5.18 20.17 -3.85
N SER A 244 -5.74 19.81 -5.00
CA SER A 244 -6.93 20.46 -5.55
C SER A 244 -8.18 19.94 -4.85
N PHE A 245 -8.32 18.62 -4.75
CA PHE A 245 -9.45 17.95 -4.11
C PHE A 245 -8.99 16.69 -3.39
N ALA A 246 -9.60 16.38 -2.27
CA ALA A 246 -9.46 15.09 -1.60
C ALA A 246 -10.83 14.67 -1.11
N GLY A 247 -11.10 13.37 -1.06
CA GLY A 247 -12.43 12.89 -0.71
C GLY A 247 -12.57 11.38 -0.72
N VAL A 248 -13.82 10.95 -0.72
CA VAL A 248 -14.23 9.56 -0.89
C VAL A 248 -15.03 9.46 -2.19
N LEU A 249 -14.64 8.52 -3.04
CA LEU A 249 -15.39 8.11 -4.22
C LEU A 249 -15.87 6.67 -4.01
N GLY A 250 -16.89 6.25 -4.74
CA GLY A 250 -17.35 4.88 -4.72
C GLY A 250 -18.20 4.51 -5.92
N ASP A 251 -18.26 3.22 -6.19
CA ASP A 251 -19.12 2.60 -7.18
C ASP A 251 -19.97 1.51 -6.51
N GLU A 252 -20.69 0.71 -7.31
CA GLU A 252 -21.52 -0.39 -6.81
C GLU A 252 -20.73 -1.44 -6.02
N THR A 253 -19.40 -1.49 -6.21
CA THR A 253 -18.51 -2.49 -5.61
C THR A 253 -17.89 -2.03 -4.29
N GLY A 254 -17.79 -0.72 -4.04
CA GLY A 254 -17.33 -0.17 -2.75
C GLY A 254 -16.95 1.30 -2.82
N THR A 255 -16.33 1.82 -1.74
CA THR A 255 -15.73 3.16 -1.72
C THR A 255 -14.24 3.13 -1.48
N MET A 256 -13.56 4.19 -1.92
CA MET A 256 -12.13 4.38 -1.75
C MET A 256 -11.81 5.87 -1.63
N ARG A 257 -10.75 6.20 -0.90
CA ARG A 257 -10.25 7.58 -0.82
C ARG A 257 -9.60 7.99 -2.13
N PHE A 258 -9.77 9.25 -2.52
CA PHE A 258 -9.08 9.81 -3.67
C PHE A 258 -8.43 11.15 -3.37
N THR A 259 -7.36 11.45 -4.11
CA THR A 259 -6.65 12.73 -4.07
C THR A 259 -6.40 13.23 -5.49
N VAL A 260 -6.82 14.46 -5.78
CA VAL A 260 -6.53 15.18 -7.02
C VAL A 260 -5.48 16.23 -6.74
N TRP A 261 -4.32 16.08 -7.37
CA TRP A 261 -3.23 17.02 -7.23
C TRP A 261 -3.46 18.27 -8.09
N LYS A 262 -2.93 19.43 -7.65
CA LYS A 262 -2.97 20.67 -8.45
C LYS A 262 -2.34 20.53 -9.83
N THR A 263 -1.41 19.60 -9.98
CA THR A 263 -0.76 19.28 -11.25
C THR A 263 -1.73 18.73 -12.30
N ALA A 264 -2.90 18.23 -11.90
CA ALA A 264 -3.95 17.75 -12.80
C ALA A 264 -4.78 18.87 -13.43
N GLU A 265 -4.69 20.11 -12.93
CA GLU A 265 -5.43 21.29 -13.45
C GLU A 265 -6.96 21.09 -13.51
N ILE A 266 -7.51 20.22 -12.65
CA ILE A 266 -8.96 20.00 -12.53
C ILE A 266 -9.54 21.04 -11.59
N GLU A 267 -10.54 21.79 -12.07
CA GLU A 267 -11.09 22.96 -11.36
C GLU A 267 -12.42 22.68 -10.65
N ASN A 268 -13.21 21.70 -11.11
CA ASN A 268 -14.52 21.41 -10.50
C ASN A 268 -14.75 19.91 -10.29
N ILE A 269 -15.04 19.55 -9.04
CA ILE A 269 -15.57 18.25 -8.62
C ILE A 269 -16.59 18.55 -7.52
N GLU A 270 -17.79 18.00 -7.66
CA GLU A 270 -18.91 18.16 -6.73
C GLU A 270 -19.28 16.82 -6.11
N ALA A 271 -19.58 16.82 -4.82
CA ALA A 271 -20.09 15.64 -4.12
C ALA A 271 -21.51 15.29 -4.58
N GLY A 272 -21.82 13.99 -4.65
CA GLY A 272 -23.07 13.43 -5.13
C GLY A 272 -23.13 13.18 -6.64
N LYS A 273 -22.14 13.64 -7.41
CA LYS A 273 -22.07 13.44 -8.86
C LYS A 273 -21.16 12.27 -9.26
N SER A 274 -21.49 11.67 -10.39
CA SER A 274 -20.71 10.61 -11.02
C SER A 274 -19.65 11.17 -11.96
N TYR A 275 -18.46 10.60 -11.93
CA TYR A 275 -17.37 10.97 -12.82
C TYR A 275 -16.65 9.74 -13.39
N LEU A 276 -16.14 9.90 -14.61
CA LEU A 276 -15.16 9.04 -15.23
C LEU A 276 -13.77 9.62 -14.97
N PHE A 277 -13.03 8.96 -14.08
CA PHE A 277 -11.65 9.24 -13.77
C PHE A 277 -10.74 8.46 -14.71
N LYS A 278 -10.13 9.14 -15.69
CA LYS A 278 -9.19 8.53 -16.64
C LYS A 278 -7.76 8.65 -16.15
N ASN A 279 -6.98 7.60 -16.37
CA ASN A 279 -5.55 7.52 -16.11
C ASN A 279 -5.20 7.90 -14.67
N VAL A 280 -5.89 7.24 -13.74
CA VAL A 280 -5.63 7.35 -12.31
C VAL A 280 -4.67 6.26 -11.85
N ILE A 281 -3.94 6.54 -10.76
CA ILE A 281 -3.01 5.57 -10.17
C ILE A 281 -3.48 5.15 -8.78
N THR A 282 -3.49 3.85 -8.51
CA THR A 282 -3.73 3.32 -7.16
C THR A 282 -2.47 3.44 -6.33
N LYS A 283 -2.59 3.88 -5.08
CA LYS A 283 -1.51 3.98 -4.11
C LYS A 283 -1.87 3.24 -2.84
N GLU A 284 -0.90 2.49 -2.34
CA GLU A 284 -1.01 1.75 -1.10
C GLU A 284 -0.24 2.48 0.02
N TRP A 285 -0.86 2.60 1.19
CA TRP A 285 -0.22 3.10 2.40
C TRP A 285 -0.71 2.34 3.62
N ASN A 286 0.18 1.61 4.30
CA ASN A 286 -0.14 0.77 5.45
C ASN A 286 -1.38 -0.13 5.20
N GLY A 287 -1.44 -0.79 4.03
CA GLY A 287 -2.56 -1.64 3.63
C GLY A 287 -3.86 -0.91 3.25
N ASN A 288 -3.88 0.43 3.26
CA ASN A 288 -5.00 1.22 2.75
C ASN A 288 -4.74 1.64 1.31
N PHE A 289 -5.71 1.36 0.44
CA PHE A 289 -5.66 1.76 -0.98
C PHE A 289 -6.35 3.10 -1.18
N SER A 290 -5.78 3.90 -2.06
CA SER A 290 -6.30 5.21 -2.45
C SER A 290 -6.01 5.48 -3.92
N VAL A 291 -6.84 6.32 -4.55
CA VAL A 291 -6.67 6.71 -5.96
C VAL A 291 -6.09 8.11 -6.03
N GLU A 292 -5.03 8.28 -6.82
CA GLU A 292 -4.43 9.59 -7.07
C GLU A 292 -4.60 10.00 -8.54
N VAL A 293 -4.99 11.26 -8.74
CA VAL A 293 -5.10 11.88 -10.06
C VAL A 293 -3.97 12.89 -10.22
N ASN A 294 -3.04 12.57 -11.11
CA ASN A 294 -1.86 13.36 -11.44
C ASN A 294 -2.06 14.19 -12.71
N ARG A 295 -1.03 14.92 -13.16
CA ARG A 295 -1.03 15.72 -14.42
C ARG A 295 -1.52 14.97 -15.67
N ALA A 296 -1.31 13.66 -15.71
CA ALA A 296 -1.72 12.83 -16.84
C ALA A 296 -3.17 12.31 -16.73
N GLY A 297 -3.83 12.50 -15.58
CA GLY A 297 -5.20 12.07 -15.34
C GLY A 297 -6.21 13.10 -15.84
N LYS A 298 -7.42 12.64 -16.14
CA LYS A 298 -8.57 13.49 -16.50
C LYS A 298 -9.79 13.06 -15.70
N VAL A 299 -10.69 14.00 -15.43
CA VAL A 299 -11.96 13.73 -14.75
C VAL A 299 -13.07 14.32 -15.61
N GLU A 300 -13.98 13.47 -16.07
CA GLU A 300 -15.13 13.84 -16.90
C GLU A 300 -16.42 13.54 -16.13
N GLU A 301 -17.33 14.51 -16.02
CA GLU A 301 -18.66 14.28 -15.44
C GLU A 301 -19.47 13.38 -16.38
N ILE A 302 -20.17 12.40 -15.80
CA ILE A 302 -21.02 11.46 -16.55
C ILE A 302 -22.46 11.57 -16.06
N ASP A 303 -23.40 11.52 -16.98
CA ASP A 303 -24.85 11.54 -16.69
C ASP A 303 -25.36 10.20 -16.12
N GLU A 304 -24.50 9.17 -16.08
CA GLU A 304 -24.77 7.86 -15.49
C GLU A 304 -24.72 7.97 -13.96
N GLU A 305 -25.86 7.86 -13.29
CA GLU A 305 -25.93 7.87 -11.82
C GLU A 305 -25.37 6.57 -11.26
N ILE A 306 -24.19 6.66 -10.63
CA ILE A 306 -23.52 5.53 -9.99
C ILE A 306 -23.83 5.61 -8.51
N ILE A 307 -24.46 4.57 -7.96
CA ILE A 307 -24.75 4.51 -6.53
C ILE A 307 -23.56 3.85 -5.86
N ALA A 308 -22.75 4.67 -5.19
CA ALA A 308 -21.66 4.16 -4.36
C ALA A 308 -22.23 3.28 -3.25
N LYS A 309 -21.77 2.03 -3.16
CA LYS A 309 -22.01 1.20 -1.97
C LYS A 309 -21.32 1.90 -0.80
N PRO A 310 -22.03 2.38 0.24
CA PRO A 310 -21.37 3.07 1.34
C PRO A 310 -20.29 2.17 1.92
N SER A 311 -19.12 2.71 2.25
CA SER A 311 -18.13 1.99 3.05
C SER A 311 -18.69 1.91 4.47
N SER A 312 -19.63 0.99 4.64
CA SER A 312 -20.03 0.54 5.95
C SER A 312 -18.82 -0.19 6.51
N PHE A 313 -18.19 0.42 7.50
CA PHE A 313 -17.25 -0.29 8.36
C PHE A 313 -18.06 -1.30 9.17
N GLU A 314 -17.72 -2.58 9.05
CA GLU A 314 -18.33 -3.65 9.83
C GLU A 314 -17.37 -4.05 10.95
N VAL A 315 -17.85 -4.01 12.19
CA VAL A 315 -17.14 -4.53 13.36
C VAL A 315 -18.01 -5.58 14.04
N ARG A 316 -17.42 -6.73 14.34
CA ARG A 316 -18.03 -7.77 15.14
C ARG A 316 -17.30 -7.84 16.47
N GLY A 317 -18.02 -7.59 17.56
CA GLY A 317 -17.39 -7.49 18.88
C GLY A 317 -18.37 -7.62 20.02
N CYS A 318 -17.83 -7.75 21.23
CA CYS A 318 -18.60 -7.75 22.47
C CYS A 318 -18.90 -6.31 22.88
N ALA A 319 -20.14 -6.01 23.26
CA ALA A 319 -20.45 -4.73 23.89
C ALA A 319 -19.88 -4.71 25.32
N VAL A 320 -18.84 -3.92 25.54
CA VAL A 320 -18.09 -3.88 26.81
C VAL A 320 -18.52 -2.73 27.72
N ASP A 321 -18.99 -1.62 27.15
CA ASP A 321 -19.42 -0.45 27.91
C ASP A 321 -20.53 0.33 27.19
N ILE A 322 -21.36 1.02 27.98
CA ILE A 322 -22.36 1.97 27.51
C ILE A 322 -22.05 3.34 28.13
N GLN A 323 -21.61 4.27 27.28
CA GLN A 323 -21.17 5.59 27.73
C GLN A 323 -22.30 6.44 28.30
N ALA A 324 -21.93 7.42 29.13
CA ALA A 324 -22.84 8.43 29.64
C ALA A 324 -23.52 9.23 28.50
N GLY A 325 -24.80 9.57 28.72
CA GLY A 325 -25.64 10.19 27.69
C GLY A 325 -26.16 9.19 26.64
N SER A 326 -26.17 7.89 26.96
CA SER A 326 -27.00 6.88 26.33
C SER A 326 -28.37 6.79 27.01
N GLY A 327 -29.39 6.33 26.29
CA GLY A 327 -30.78 6.28 26.75
C GLY A 327 -31.60 7.46 26.25
N LEU A 328 -32.63 7.82 27.02
CA LEU A 328 -33.57 8.87 26.66
C LEU A 328 -32.96 10.25 26.88
N ILE A 329 -32.80 11.01 25.81
CA ILE A 329 -32.24 12.37 25.83
C ILE A 329 -33.27 13.39 25.34
N ARG A 330 -33.04 14.65 25.66
CA ARG A 330 -33.83 15.77 25.12
C ARG A 330 -32.95 16.63 24.23
N ARG A 331 -33.43 16.97 23.04
CA ARG A 331 -32.74 17.85 22.09
C ARG A 331 -33.46 19.17 21.94
N CYS A 332 -32.67 20.23 21.77
CA CYS A 332 -33.22 21.53 21.41
C CYS A 332 -33.82 21.46 20.00
N PRO A 333 -35.06 21.91 19.78
CA PRO A 333 -35.66 21.90 18.45
C PRO A 333 -34.98 22.86 17.47
N GLU A 334 -34.22 23.85 17.97
CA GLU A 334 -33.56 24.86 17.13
C GLU A 334 -32.14 24.45 16.70
N CYS A 335 -31.33 23.87 17.61
CA CYS A 335 -29.95 23.45 17.28
C CYS A 335 -29.66 21.96 17.37
N ASN A 336 -30.65 21.11 17.68
CA ASN A 336 -30.50 19.65 17.84
C ASN A 336 -29.45 19.20 18.89
N LYS A 337 -28.87 20.13 19.66
CA LYS A 337 -27.95 19.82 20.77
C LYS A 337 -28.71 19.25 21.96
N VAL A 338 -28.03 18.37 22.69
CA VAL A 338 -28.57 17.74 23.90
C VAL A 338 -28.78 18.82 24.96
N MET A 339 -29.96 18.78 25.57
CA MET A 339 -30.37 19.68 26.64
C MET A 339 -30.15 19.02 28.00
N SER A 340 -29.72 19.81 28.98
CA SER A 340 -29.60 19.35 30.37
C SER A 340 -30.61 20.09 31.23
N LYS A 341 -31.39 19.36 32.04
CA LYS A 341 -32.40 19.90 32.97
C LYS A 341 -33.37 20.91 32.32
N GLY A 342 -33.72 20.70 31.04
CA GLY A 342 -34.64 21.57 30.29
C GLY A 342 -34.04 22.90 29.80
N ILE A 343 -32.71 23.04 29.82
CA ILE A 343 -32.00 24.22 29.33
C ILE A 343 -31.06 23.82 28.19
N CYS A 344 -31.15 24.54 27.08
CA CYS A 344 -30.21 24.50 25.97
C CYS A 344 -29.10 25.52 26.25
N ALA A 345 -27.84 25.14 25.97
CA ALA A 345 -26.69 26.03 26.16
C ALA A 345 -26.75 27.30 25.30
N GLU A 346 -27.44 27.25 24.15
CA GLU A 346 -27.52 28.35 23.19
C GLU A 346 -28.86 29.09 23.29
N HIS A 347 -29.97 28.36 23.29
CA HIS A 347 -31.33 28.92 23.21
C HIS A 347 -32.03 29.05 24.58
N GLY A 348 -31.34 28.73 25.67
CA GLY A 348 -31.90 28.85 27.03
C GLY A 348 -33.04 27.88 27.30
N LYS A 349 -34.13 28.34 27.93
CA LYS A 349 -35.28 27.50 28.30
C LYS A 349 -36.20 27.28 27.10
N VAL A 350 -36.07 26.10 26.48
CA VAL A 350 -36.93 25.65 25.36
C VAL A 350 -37.55 24.29 25.67
N LYS A 351 -38.67 23.94 25.05
CA LYS A 351 -39.25 22.60 25.18
C LYS A 351 -38.49 21.64 24.26
N GLY A 352 -37.65 20.78 24.84
CA GLY A 352 -36.86 19.81 24.09
C GLY A 352 -37.70 18.67 23.52
N LYS A 353 -37.33 18.19 22.33
CA LYS A 353 -37.88 16.97 21.72
C LYS A 353 -37.17 15.74 22.32
N TYR A 354 -37.93 14.70 22.63
CA TYR A 354 -37.35 13.43 23.08
C TYR A 354 -36.66 12.71 21.92
N ASP A 355 -35.51 12.12 22.21
CA ASP A 355 -34.73 11.29 21.30
C ASP A 355 -34.11 10.14 22.10
N LEU A 356 -33.91 8.99 21.46
CA LEU A 356 -33.34 7.80 22.07
C LEU A 356 -32.03 7.46 21.35
N ARG A 357 -30.96 7.19 22.11
CA ARG A 357 -29.64 6.92 21.52
C ARG A 357 -28.84 5.98 22.40
N ILE A 358 -28.12 5.04 21.80
CA ILE A 358 -27.09 4.26 22.51
C ILE A 358 -25.71 4.74 22.07
N LYS A 359 -24.81 4.98 23.03
CA LYS A 359 -23.37 5.08 22.82
C LYS A 359 -22.73 3.85 23.41
N ALA A 360 -22.46 2.85 22.58
CA ALA A 360 -21.86 1.59 23.00
C ALA A 360 -20.39 1.56 22.62
N VAL A 361 -19.59 0.84 23.39
CA VAL A 361 -18.22 0.48 23.06
C VAL A 361 -18.19 -1.00 22.72
N PHE A 362 -17.73 -1.32 21.52
CA PHE A 362 -17.58 -2.70 21.05
C PHE A 362 -16.11 -3.08 20.98
N ASP A 363 -15.75 -4.23 21.53
CA ASP A 363 -14.39 -4.77 21.52
C ASP A 363 -14.34 -6.00 20.60
N ASP A 364 -13.51 -5.96 19.56
CA ASP A 364 -13.30 -7.07 18.62
C ASP A 364 -12.13 -7.99 19.02
N GLY A 365 -11.47 -7.71 20.14
CA GLY A 365 -10.29 -8.42 20.64
C GLY A 365 -8.96 -7.83 20.18
N ILE A 366 -8.97 -6.82 19.31
CA ILE A 366 -7.79 -6.07 18.84
C ILE A 366 -7.92 -4.60 19.24
N GLU A 367 -9.04 -3.98 18.90
CA GLU A 367 -9.36 -2.58 19.19
C GLU A 367 -10.77 -2.41 19.77
N ALA A 368 -10.95 -1.35 20.56
CA ALA A 368 -12.26 -0.94 21.06
C ALA A 368 -12.81 0.21 20.20
N TYR A 369 -14.05 0.07 19.75
CA TYR A 369 -14.73 1.03 18.88
C TYR A 369 -15.90 1.69 19.60
N GLU A 370 -15.90 3.02 19.63
CA GLU A 370 -17.04 3.80 20.12
C GLU A 370 -18.10 3.92 19.00
N THR A 371 -19.32 3.46 19.25
CA THR A 371 -20.42 3.45 18.28
C THR A 371 -21.62 4.24 18.78
N ILE A 372 -22.21 5.02 17.88
CA ILE A 372 -23.45 5.75 18.12
C ILE A 372 -24.59 5.09 17.34
N ILE A 373 -25.60 4.62 18.06
CA ILE A 373 -26.81 3.98 17.52
C ILE A 373 -27.97 4.98 17.62
N ASN A 374 -28.66 5.23 16.50
CA ASN A 374 -29.76 6.19 16.41
C ASN A 374 -31.06 5.68 17.08
N CYS A 375 -32.09 6.54 17.13
CA CYS A 375 -33.38 6.22 17.76
C CYS A 375 -34.07 5.02 17.12
N GLU A 376 -34.07 4.92 15.79
CA GLU A 376 -34.75 3.85 15.06
C GLU A 376 -34.13 2.48 15.36
N LEU A 377 -32.81 2.37 15.30
CA LEU A 377 -32.09 1.15 15.64
C LEU A 377 -32.20 0.84 17.14
N THR A 378 -32.15 1.85 18.01
CA THR A 378 -32.30 1.64 19.45
C THR A 378 -33.67 1.05 19.79
N GLN A 379 -34.75 1.56 19.18
CA GLN A 379 -36.10 1.03 19.39
C GLN A 379 -36.21 -0.43 18.90
N LYS A 380 -35.61 -0.76 17.75
CA LYS A 380 -35.56 -2.14 17.24
C LYS A 380 -34.80 -3.08 18.17
N LEU A 381 -33.65 -2.66 18.69
CA LEU A 381 -32.80 -3.51 19.54
C LEU A 381 -33.41 -3.78 20.92
N LEU A 382 -34.09 -2.79 21.50
CA LEU A 382 -34.76 -2.92 22.80
C LEU A 382 -36.21 -3.43 22.69
N ASN A 383 -36.74 -3.54 21.47
CA ASN A 383 -38.16 -3.77 21.19
C ASN A 383 -39.07 -2.83 22.00
N LEU A 384 -38.70 -1.55 22.05
CA LEU A 384 -39.31 -0.52 22.88
C LEU A 384 -39.48 0.75 22.06
N ASP A 385 -40.68 1.33 22.04
CA ASP A 385 -40.94 2.58 21.33
C ASP A 385 -40.54 3.81 22.15
N LEU A 386 -40.38 4.95 21.46
CA LEU A 386 -40.01 6.21 22.10
C LEU A 386 -41.05 6.66 23.14
N GLU A 387 -42.33 6.40 22.91
CA GLU A 387 -43.41 6.81 23.82
C GLU A 387 -43.39 6.01 25.13
N SER A 388 -43.19 4.70 25.07
CA SER A 388 -43.01 3.83 26.22
C SER A 388 -41.76 4.20 27.00
N ALA A 389 -40.66 4.55 26.33
CA ALA A 389 -39.45 5.06 27.00
C ALA A 389 -39.76 6.32 27.85
N VAL A 390 -40.59 7.22 27.31
CA VAL A 390 -41.03 8.43 28.02
C VAL A 390 -41.99 8.09 29.16
N SER A 391 -42.90 7.14 28.99
CA SER A 391 -43.80 6.69 30.06
C SER A 391 -43.02 6.08 31.23
N MET A 392 -42.12 5.13 30.94
CA MET A 392 -41.31 4.45 31.94
C MET A 392 -40.47 5.44 32.77
N THR A 393 -39.81 6.40 32.11
CA THR A 393 -39.04 7.44 32.83
C THR A 393 -39.91 8.36 33.67
N THR A 394 -41.17 8.59 33.26
CA THR A 394 -42.13 9.40 34.03
C THR A 394 -42.67 8.64 35.24
N GLU A 395 -42.90 7.33 35.11
CA GLU A 395 -43.37 6.45 36.19
C GLU A 395 -42.29 6.19 37.24
N THR A 396 -41.06 5.91 36.81
CA THR A 396 -39.92 5.64 37.70
C THR A 396 -39.34 6.93 38.30
N LEU A 397 -39.69 8.11 37.75
CA LEU A 397 -39.11 9.42 38.11
C LEU A 397 -37.58 9.49 37.96
N ASP A 398 -36.99 8.53 37.26
CA ASP A 398 -35.55 8.43 37.02
C ASP A 398 -35.25 8.48 35.52
N PRO A 399 -34.60 9.55 35.03
CA PRO A 399 -34.15 9.65 33.64
C PRO A 399 -33.12 8.59 33.23
N GLU A 400 -32.38 8.00 34.17
CA GLU A 400 -31.34 7.01 33.89
C GLU A 400 -31.86 5.57 33.78
N CYS A 401 -33.13 5.32 34.14
CA CYS A 401 -33.74 3.99 34.09
C CYS A 401 -33.55 3.29 32.73
N ILE A 402 -33.70 4.03 31.61
CA ILE A 402 -33.50 3.48 30.26
C ILE A 402 -32.02 3.13 30.01
N ASN A 403 -31.09 3.92 30.54
CA ASN A 403 -29.66 3.63 30.44
C ASN A 403 -29.31 2.32 31.16
N ASP A 404 -29.91 2.07 32.32
CA ASP A 404 -29.69 0.83 33.07
C ASP A 404 -30.28 -0.40 32.37
N ILE A 405 -31.46 -0.26 31.77
CA ILE A 405 -32.05 -1.31 30.91
C ILE A 405 -31.11 -1.63 29.75
N ILE A 406 -30.60 -0.59 29.07
CA ILE A 406 -29.64 -0.76 27.97
C ILE A 406 -28.38 -1.48 28.46
N LYS A 407 -27.82 -1.10 29.61
CA LYS A 407 -26.62 -1.75 30.16
C LYS A 407 -26.86 -3.22 30.45
N GLN A 408 -27.97 -3.57 31.09
CA GLN A 408 -28.31 -4.95 31.41
C GLN A 408 -28.52 -5.80 30.16
N GLU A 409 -29.14 -5.21 29.13
CA GLU A 409 -29.44 -5.93 27.91
C GLU A 409 -28.28 -6.00 26.91
N PHE A 410 -27.39 -5.01 26.86
CA PHE A 410 -26.33 -4.98 25.84
C PHE A 410 -24.99 -5.53 26.33
N ILE A 411 -24.60 -5.25 27.58
CA ILE A 411 -23.25 -5.57 28.05
C ILE A 411 -23.02 -7.09 28.07
N GLY A 412 -21.87 -7.52 27.55
CA GLY A 412 -21.46 -8.93 27.54
C GLY A 412 -22.05 -9.76 26.41
N LYS A 413 -22.81 -9.16 25.50
CA LYS A 413 -23.33 -9.81 24.28
C LYS A 413 -22.55 -9.38 23.05
N TYR A 414 -22.47 -10.27 22.06
CA TYR A 414 -21.82 -9.99 20.79
C TYR A 414 -22.79 -9.37 19.79
N TYR A 415 -22.29 -8.42 19.01
CA TYR A 415 -23.03 -7.74 17.96
C TYR A 415 -22.16 -7.60 16.71
N SER A 416 -22.80 -7.64 15.54
CA SER A 416 -22.24 -7.08 14.31
C SER A 416 -22.81 -5.70 14.10
N VAL A 417 -21.93 -4.71 13.99
CA VAL A 417 -22.26 -3.30 13.79
C VAL A 417 -21.72 -2.89 12.44
N ARG A 418 -22.62 -2.41 11.57
CA ARG A 418 -22.28 -1.79 10.29
C ARG A 418 -22.59 -0.31 10.31
N GLY A 419 -21.66 0.52 9.86
CA GLY A 419 -21.91 1.95 9.74
C GLY A 419 -20.74 2.80 9.27
N ALA A 420 -20.96 4.10 9.18
CA ALA A 420 -19.94 5.05 8.75
C ALA A 420 -18.92 5.30 9.87
N LYS A 421 -17.65 4.98 9.62
CA LYS A 421 -16.54 5.27 10.55
C LYS A 421 -16.10 6.73 10.43
N THR A 422 -16.24 7.47 11.52
CA THR A 422 -15.66 8.81 11.72
C THR A 422 -14.35 8.68 12.51
N ASP A 423 -13.58 9.76 12.66
CA ASP A 423 -12.30 9.77 13.41
C ASP A 423 -12.39 9.19 14.83
N ARG A 424 -13.53 9.34 15.50
CA ARG A 424 -13.75 8.86 16.87
C ARG A 424 -14.91 7.87 17.03
N TYR A 425 -15.93 7.96 16.18
CA TYR A 425 -17.18 7.23 16.36
C TYR A 425 -17.57 6.47 15.09
N ILE A 426 -18.14 5.29 15.24
CA ILE A 426 -18.91 4.63 14.19
C ILE A 426 -20.36 5.07 14.33
N ILE A 427 -20.93 5.67 13.30
CA ILE A 427 -22.37 5.96 13.25
C ILE A 427 -23.03 4.72 12.68
N ALA A 428 -23.73 3.96 13.53
CA ALA A 428 -24.33 2.70 13.13
C ALA A 428 -25.50 2.94 12.17
N GLU A 429 -25.44 2.26 11.03
CA GLU A 429 -26.52 2.14 10.05
C GLU A 429 -27.33 0.85 10.29
N ASN A 430 -26.66 -0.19 10.77
CA ASN A 430 -27.28 -1.44 11.19
C ASN A 430 -26.53 -2.06 12.38
N VAL A 431 -27.26 -2.69 13.29
CA VAL A 431 -26.72 -3.43 14.43
C VAL A 431 -27.53 -4.71 14.58
N GLU A 432 -26.87 -5.84 14.50
CA GLU A 432 -27.46 -7.17 14.62
C GLU A 432 -26.80 -7.93 15.76
N ARG A 433 -27.58 -8.72 16.50
CA ARG A 433 -27.02 -9.58 17.53
C ARG A 433 -26.25 -10.70 16.85
N ALA A 434 -24.98 -10.85 17.23
CA ALA A 434 -24.13 -11.91 16.73
C ALA A 434 -24.00 -13.01 17.79
N GLU A 435 -23.85 -14.25 17.34
CA GLU A 435 -23.44 -15.31 18.25
C GLU A 435 -21.96 -15.16 18.61
N PRO A 436 -21.55 -15.60 19.81
CA PRO A 436 -20.13 -15.72 20.15
C PRO A 436 -19.42 -16.55 19.09
N ALA A 437 -18.15 -16.27 18.84
CA ALA A 437 -17.36 -17.14 18.00
C ALA A 437 -17.20 -18.50 18.70
N ASP A 438 -17.71 -19.56 18.07
CA ASP A 438 -17.63 -20.91 18.58
C ASP A 438 -16.16 -21.36 18.64
N VAL A 439 -15.69 -21.65 19.85
CA VAL A 439 -14.29 -21.99 20.13
C VAL A 439 -13.90 -23.29 19.41
N GLU A 440 -14.83 -24.23 19.25
CA GLU A 440 -14.59 -25.48 18.53
C GLU A 440 -14.44 -25.22 17.03
N LYS A 441 -15.30 -24.37 16.44
CA LYS A 441 -15.15 -23.95 15.04
C LYS A 441 -13.87 -23.17 14.80
N ILE A 442 -13.47 -22.28 15.72
CA ILE A 442 -12.19 -21.55 15.60
C ILE A 442 -11.00 -22.51 15.68
N PHE A 443 -11.04 -23.49 16.58
CA PHE A 443 -10.00 -24.50 16.70
C PHE A 443 -9.88 -25.30 15.41
N TRP A 444 -11.00 -25.77 14.87
CA TRP A 444 -11.03 -26.52 13.61
C TRP A 444 -10.56 -25.68 12.42
N LEU A 445 -11.00 -24.42 12.32
CA LEU A 445 -10.53 -23.48 11.28
C LEU A 445 -9.03 -23.19 11.36
N LYS A 446 -8.49 -23.05 12.58
CA LYS A 446 -7.04 -22.86 12.78
C LYS A 446 -6.25 -24.09 12.34
N GLU A 447 -6.77 -25.29 12.60
CA GLU A 447 -6.14 -26.52 12.18
C GLU A 447 -6.21 -26.68 10.65
N LEU A 448 -7.35 -26.37 10.04
CA LEU A 448 -7.51 -26.37 8.58
C LEU A 448 -6.56 -25.39 7.88
N VAL A 449 -6.40 -24.18 8.40
CA VAL A 449 -5.45 -23.18 7.86
C VAL A 449 -4.01 -23.65 8.02
N ARG A 450 -3.67 -24.31 9.13
CA ARG A 450 -2.35 -24.93 9.30
C ARG A 450 -2.07 -26.02 8.27
N GLU A 451 -3.04 -26.90 8.03
CA GLU A 451 -2.92 -27.96 7.04
C GLU A 451 -2.81 -27.40 5.61
N THR A 452 -3.50 -26.29 5.33
CA THR A 452 -3.43 -25.63 4.02
C THR A 452 -2.09 -24.94 3.80
N ASN A 453 -1.58 -24.22 4.80
CA ASN A 453 -0.26 -23.58 4.72
C ASN A 453 0.88 -24.61 4.68
N GLN A 454 0.73 -25.77 5.33
CA GLN A 454 1.67 -26.87 5.21
C GLN A 454 1.62 -27.51 3.81
N LYS A 455 0.46 -27.59 3.18
CA LYS A 455 0.36 -28.05 1.78
C LYS A 455 0.99 -27.08 0.80
N GLU A 456 0.84 -25.77 0.99
CA GLU A 456 1.53 -24.78 0.15
C GLU A 456 3.07 -24.84 0.29
N GLU A 457 3.59 -25.08 1.51
CA GLU A 457 5.04 -25.31 1.71
C GLU A 457 5.54 -26.66 1.15
N ILE A 458 4.65 -27.65 0.97
CA ILE A 458 4.97 -28.95 0.36
C ILE A 458 4.89 -28.85 -1.17
N ASP A 459 3.89 -28.16 -1.74
CA ASP A 459 3.76 -27.94 -3.18
C ASP A 459 4.90 -27.07 -3.76
N GLU A 460 5.43 -26.09 -3.00
CA GLU A 460 6.65 -25.34 -3.41
C GLU A 460 7.94 -26.19 -3.34
N ASN A 461 7.96 -27.25 -2.54
CA ASN A 461 9.11 -28.15 -2.43
C ASN A 461 9.02 -29.38 -3.37
N ASP A 462 7.82 -29.74 -3.81
CA ASP A 462 7.58 -30.90 -4.70
C ASP A 462 7.77 -30.59 -6.19
N GLU A 463 7.86 -29.32 -6.61
CA GLU A 463 8.37 -28.96 -7.96
C GLU A 463 9.87 -29.28 -8.15
N LYS A 464 10.55 -29.85 -7.15
CA LYS A 464 11.97 -30.25 -7.23
C LYS A 464 12.28 -31.73 -7.12
N PHE A 465 11.29 -32.62 -7.07
CA PHE A 465 11.53 -34.07 -7.11
C PHE A 465 10.53 -34.82 -7.99
N GLU A 466 10.45 -34.45 -9.27
CA GLU A 466 10.10 -35.43 -10.31
C GLU A 466 11.25 -36.45 -10.43
N ASN A 467 11.14 -37.56 -9.70
CA ASN A 467 11.53 -38.91 -10.11
C ASN A 467 11.37 -39.84 -8.89
N ASP A 468 10.19 -40.43 -8.73
CA ASP A 468 10.00 -41.88 -8.63
C ASP A 468 8.53 -42.16 -8.29
N CYS A 469 7.80 -42.62 -9.31
CA CYS A 469 6.38 -42.97 -9.24
C CYS A 469 6.15 -44.38 -8.65
N GLU A 470 4.87 -44.67 -8.40
CA GLU A 470 4.26 -45.99 -8.15
C GLU A 470 4.42 -46.57 -6.73
N SER A 471 3.66 -46.04 -5.76
CA SER A 471 3.11 -46.88 -4.66
C SER A 471 2.03 -46.22 -3.77
N VAL A 472 1.55 -45.01 -4.06
CA VAL A 472 0.60 -44.30 -3.17
C VAL A 472 -0.85 -44.32 -3.70
N ASP A 473 -1.08 -44.56 -4.99
CA ASP A 473 -2.41 -44.54 -5.59
C ASP A 473 -3.32 -45.71 -5.14
N GLU A 474 -2.79 -46.84 -4.67
CA GLU A 474 -3.62 -47.95 -4.18
C GLU A 474 -4.19 -47.74 -2.76
N LYS A 475 -3.71 -46.75 -1.99
CA LYS A 475 -4.21 -46.47 -0.63
C LYS A 475 -5.23 -45.34 -0.53
N ILE A 476 -5.43 -44.57 -1.61
CA ILE A 476 -6.40 -43.47 -1.65
C ILE A 476 -7.81 -43.97 -2.02
N ASP A 477 -7.92 -45.09 -2.73
CA ASP A 477 -9.21 -45.66 -3.14
C ASP A 477 -9.90 -46.52 -2.06
N GLU A 478 -9.19 -46.97 -1.01
CA GLU A 478 -9.81 -47.68 0.13
C GLU A 478 -10.41 -46.74 1.19
N LEU A 479 -9.94 -45.48 1.29
CA LEU A 479 -10.44 -44.52 2.29
C LEU A 479 -11.64 -43.69 1.80
N LYS A 480 -11.96 -43.72 0.50
CA LYS A 480 -13.10 -42.97 -0.07
C LYS A 480 -14.44 -43.71 -0.01
N ASN A 481 -14.46 -44.97 0.44
CA ASN A 481 -15.67 -45.82 0.38
C ASN A 481 -16.30 -46.20 1.74
N SER A 482 -15.84 -45.70 2.89
CA SER A 482 -16.46 -46.06 4.19
C SER A 482 -17.35 -44.99 4.82
N ASP A 483 -17.13 -43.70 4.56
CA ASP A 483 -17.78 -42.63 5.35
C ASP A 483 -18.82 -41.80 4.57
N PHE A 484 -19.10 -42.17 3.31
CA PHE A 484 -20.05 -41.44 2.46
C PHE A 484 -21.49 -42.00 2.49
N GLU A 485 -21.70 -43.26 2.92
CA GLU A 485 -23.03 -43.88 3.00
C GLU A 485 -23.84 -43.50 4.25
N GLU A 486 -23.17 -43.08 5.33
CA GLU A 486 -23.83 -42.68 6.58
C GLU A 486 -24.29 -41.21 6.53
N PHE A 487 -23.61 -40.38 5.73
CA PHE A 487 -23.94 -38.96 5.54
C PHE A 487 -25.16 -38.76 4.60
N GLU A 488 -25.34 -39.59 3.57
CA GLU A 488 -26.51 -39.53 2.67
C GLU A 488 -27.81 -40.04 3.31
N LYS A 489 -27.74 -40.96 4.27
CA LYS A 489 -28.92 -41.39 5.05
C LYS A 489 -29.42 -40.32 6.01
N MET A 490 -28.53 -39.46 6.49
CA MET A 490 -28.87 -38.41 7.45
C MET A 490 -29.45 -37.16 6.77
N LEU A 491 -29.08 -36.90 5.51
CA LEU A 491 -29.61 -35.81 4.69
C LEU A 491 -30.99 -36.13 4.08
N ASN A 492 -31.30 -37.39 3.79
CA ASN A 492 -32.58 -37.81 3.19
C ASN A 492 -33.72 -38.08 4.18
N SER A 493 -33.56 -37.76 5.48
CA SER A 493 -34.63 -37.90 6.48
C SER A 493 -35.19 -36.57 6.99
N PHE A 494 -34.83 -35.44 6.38
CA PHE A 494 -35.25 -34.10 6.84
C PHE A 494 -36.09 -33.29 5.84
N ASP A 495 -36.31 -33.79 4.62
CA ASP A 495 -37.23 -33.18 3.65
C ASP A 495 -38.40 -34.14 3.36
N ASP A 496 -39.39 -34.15 4.26
CA ASP A 496 -40.77 -34.48 3.90
C ASP A 496 -41.72 -34.01 5.01
N THR A 497 -42.57 -33.03 4.65
CA THR A 497 -43.91 -32.69 5.16
C THR A 497 -44.15 -31.23 5.60
N GLU A 498 -44.20 -30.31 4.63
CA GLU A 498 -45.31 -29.34 4.60
C GLU A 498 -46.55 -30.04 4.04
N ASN A 499 -47.53 -30.34 4.90
CA ASN A 499 -48.95 -30.11 4.63
C ASN A 499 -49.84 -30.61 5.79
N GLY A 500 -50.43 -29.66 6.51
CA GLY A 500 -51.87 -29.63 6.77
C GLY A 500 -52.47 -30.55 7.85
N THR A 501 -53.12 -29.87 8.81
CA THR A 501 -54.37 -30.22 9.52
C THR A 501 -54.34 -30.93 10.88
N GLU A 502 -54.74 -30.12 11.88
CA GLU A 502 -55.78 -30.31 12.91
C GLU A 502 -55.57 -31.16 14.18
N PHE A 503 -55.61 -30.40 15.30
CA PHE A 503 -56.31 -30.60 16.58
C PHE A 503 -55.87 -31.62 17.65
N GLU A 504 -55.78 -31.05 18.87
CA GLU A 504 -56.22 -31.53 20.20
C GLU A 504 -55.29 -32.34 21.13
N THR A 505 -54.82 -31.61 22.15
CA THR A 505 -54.81 -31.93 23.61
C THR A 505 -54.14 -33.21 24.10
N ASN A 506 -53.05 -33.07 24.89
CA ASN A 506 -53.06 -33.26 26.35
C ASN A 506 -51.63 -33.15 26.95
N GLU A 507 -51.49 -32.18 27.87
CA GLU A 507 -51.07 -32.33 29.27
C GLU A 507 -49.93 -33.30 29.69
N PHE A 508 -49.07 -32.78 30.60
CA PHE A 508 -48.10 -33.43 31.52
C PHE A 508 -46.74 -33.87 30.93
N GLU A 509 -45.58 -33.74 31.59
CA GLU A 509 -45.19 -33.27 32.93
C GLU A 509 -43.68 -32.93 32.90
N ILE A 510 -43.27 -32.00 33.75
CA ILE A 510 -41.85 -31.67 34.00
C ILE A 510 -41.29 -32.69 35.00
N GLU A 511 -40.17 -33.34 34.69
CA GLU A 511 -39.29 -33.90 35.71
C GLU A 511 -37.87 -33.35 35.54
N GLU A 512 -37.45 -32.61 36.56
CA GLU A 512 -36.05 -32.36 36.92
C GLU A 512 -35.28 -33.69 37.03
N ILE A 513 -33.94 -33.69 36.86
CA ILE A 513 -33.00 -33.98 37.98
C ILE A 513 -31.52 -34.12 37.52
N LYS A 514 -30.70 -33.31 38.22
CA LYS A 514 -29.32 -33.48 38.75
C LYS A 514 -28.10 -33.72 37.85
N VAL A 515 -27.24 -32.70 37.85
CA VAL A 515 -25.95 -32.61 38.60
C VAL A 515 -25.23 -33.94 38.87
N ILE A 516 -24.07 -34.10 38.24
CA ILE A 516 -22.81 -34.47 38.91
C ILE A 516 -21.74 -33.46 38.48
#